data_AF-A0A9W9CJF7-F1
#
_entry.id   AF-A0A9W9CJF7-F1
#
_cell.length_a   1.000
_cell.length_b   1.000
_cell.length_c   1.000
_cell.angle_alpha   90.00
_cell.angle_beta   90.00
_cell.angle_gamma   90.00
#
_symmetry.space_group_name_H-M   'P 1'
#
loop_
_entity.id
_entity.type
_entity.pdbx_description
1 polymer ?
#
loop_
_entity_poly.entity_id
_entity_poly.type
_entity_poly.pdbx_seq_one_letter_code
_entity_poly.pdbx_strand_id
1 'polypeptide(L)'
;MTSGTVYSLLLLFLSYTPALAQTQQVQFNQVLNVNGDMNLNSFQFPDRSKIETFSQKQQQIIVNQQTPAIPANQVTGTTGQPFVAISPLSMTISTNGATDLVGGQIEMAMTAQNLQNAAVQPDNTYVAMLSPDRQTWMIQETLRSVNT
;
A
#
# COMPACT_ATOMS: atom_id res chain seq x y z
N MET A 1 26.97 -56.82 -36.44
CA MET A 1 25.59 -56.28 -36.31
C MET A 1 25.14 -56.45 -34.88
N THR A 2 25.01 -55.37 -34.11
CA THR A 2 24.26 -55.35 -32.84
C THR A 2 23.84 -53.90 -32.58
N SER A 3 22.60 -53.58 -32.94
CA SER A 3 21.96 -52.29 -32.68
C SER A 3 21.35 -52.36 -31.27
N GLY A 4 21.80 -51.48 -30.38
CA GLY A 4 21.23 -51.31 -29.03
C GLY A 4 20.50 -49.98 -28.94
N THR A 5 19.17 -50.01 -29.01
CA THR A 5 18.32 -48.82 -28.87
C THR A 5 18.19 -48.48 -27.40
N VAL A 6 18.76 -47.34 -26.97
CA VAL A 6 18.57 -46.81 -25.60
C VAL A 6 17.33 -45.94 -25.60
N TYR A 7 16.27 -46.38 -24.92
CA TYR A 7 15.08 -45.57 -24.68
C TYR A 7 15.34 -44.61 -23.51
N SER A 8 15.34 -43.30 -23.79
CA SER A 8 15.35 -42.27 -22.74
C SER A 8 13.91 -41.94 -22.33
N LEU A 9 13.56 -42.21 -21.08
CA LEU A 9 12.30 -41.83 -20.46
C LEU A 9 12.43 -40.40 -19.90
N LEU A 10 11.81 -39.42 -20.57
CA LEU A 10 11.74 -38.04 -20.09
C LEU A 10 10.52 -37.88 -19.17
N LEU A 11 10.76 -37.85 -17.85
CA LEU A 11 9.72 -37.56 -16.85
C LEU A 11 9.58 -36.05 -16.67
N LEU A 12 8.47 -35.48 -17.15
CA LEU A 12 8.10 -34.08 -16.92
C LEU A 12 7.36 -33.99 -15.58
N PHE A 13 8.05 -33.56 -14.53
CA PHE A 13 7.41 -33.23 -13.25
C PHE A 13 6.71 -31.87 -13.39
N LEU A 14 5.37 -31.90 -13.50
CA LEU A 14 4.52 -30.73 -13.35
C LEU A 14 4.50 -30.33 -11.86
N SER A 15 5.46 -29.53 -11.41
CA SER A 15 5.40 -28.92 -10.09
C SER A 15 4.45 -27.73 -10.12
N TYR A 16 3.26 -27.88 -9.51
CA TYR A 16 2.41 -26.76 -9.13
C TYR A 16 3.07 -26.03 -7.97
N THR A 17 3.88 -25.00 -8.25
CA THR A 17 4.29 -24.04 -7.21
C THR A 17 3.16 -23.02 -7.05
N PRO A 18 2.51 -22.92 -5.88
CA PRO A 18 1.62 -21.80 -5.63
C PRO A 18 2.46 -20.51 -5.72
N ALA A 19 2.08 -19.62 -6.63
CA ALA A 19 2.67 -18.29 -6.70
C ALA A 19 2.30 -17.54 -5.41
N LEU A 20 3.26 -17.38 -4.51
CA LEU A 20 3.11 -16.42 -3.41
C LEU A 20 2.91 -15.04 -4.03
N ALA A 21 1.89 -14.30 -3.58
CA ALA A 21 1.65 -12.94 -4.04
C ALA A 21 2.92 -12.11 -3.83
N GLN A 22 3.55 -11.69 -4.93
CA GLN A 22 4.79 -10.91 -4.89
C GLN A 22 4.44 -9.43 -4.73
N THR A 23 5.02 -8.78 -3.73
CA THR A 23 4.96 -7.32 -3.61
C THR A 23 5.75 -6.70 -4.76
N GLN A 24 5.04 -5.97 -5.62
CA GLN A 24 5.62 -5.29 -6.77
C GLN A 24 6.26 -3.97 -6.32
N GLN A 25 7.54 -3.79 -6.60
CA GLN A 25 8.21 -2.50 -6.42
C GLN A 25 7.79 -1.55 -7.54
N VAL A 26 7.27 -0.38 -7.19
CA VAL A 26 6.69 0.60 -8.11
C VAL A 26 7.19 2.02 -7.82
N GLN A 27 7.06 2.92 -8.77
CA GLN A 27 7.33 4.36 -8.58
C GLN A 27 6.03 5.12 -8.33
N PHE A 28 6.15 6.34 -7.81
CA PHE A 28 5.04 7.29 -7.78
C PHE A 28 4.77 7.86 -9.18
N ASN A 29 3.59 8.46 -9.35
CA ASN A 29 3.15 9.18 -10.55
C ASN A 29 3.10 8.32 -11.82
N GLN A 30 2.84 7.02 -11.67
CA GLN A 30 2.61 6.09 -12.77
C GLN A 30 1.29 5.35 -12.60
N VAL A 31 0.74 4.89 -13.72
CA VAL A 31 -0.44 4.02 -13.73
C VAL A 31 -0.02 2.62 -13.29
N LEU A 32 -0.65 2.12 -12.24
CA LEU A 32 -0.50 0.77 -11.73
C LEU A 32 -1.74 -0.04 -12.12
N ASN A 33 -1.51 -1.24 -12.65
CA ASN A 33 -2.58 -2.17 -12.98
C ASN A 33 -2.91 -3.03 -11.76
N VAL A 34 -4.19 -3.03 -11.37
CA VAL A 34 -4.74 -3.90 -10.35
C VAL A 34 -5.36 -5.09 -11.06
N ASN A 35 -4.81 -6.28 -10.83
CA ASN A 35 -5.30 -7.53 -11.37
C ASN A 35 -6.68 -7.84 -10.79
N GLY A 36 -7.55 -8.40 -11.64
CA GLY A 36 -8.88 -8.87 -11.25
C GLY A 36 -8.86 -10.24 -10.57
N ASP A 37 -10.02 -10.90 -10.59
CA ASP A 37 -10.26 -12.24 -10.05
C ASP A 37 -10.03 -12.37 -8.54
N MET A 38 -10.12 -11.26 -7.82
CA MET A 38 -9.89 -11.19 -6.37
C MET A 38 -8.51 -11.70 -5.97
N ASN A 39 -7.51 -11.51 -6.83
CA ASN A 39 -6.12 -11.74 -6.49
C ASN A 39 -5.56 -10.58 -5.64
N LEU A 40 -4.65 -10.89 -4.72
CA LEU A 40 -3.96 -9.86 -3.94
C LEU A 40 -3.05 -9.05 -4.87
N ASN A 41 -3.27 -7.74 -4.91
CA ASN A 41 -2.36 -6.79 -5.52
C ASN A 41 -1.59 -6.07 -4.41
N SER A 42 -0.27 -6.17 -4.41
CA SER A 42 0.61 -5.57 -3.40
C SER A 42 1.66 -4.70 -4.09
N PHE A 43 1.66 -3.41 -3.79
CA PHE A 43 2.55 -2.42 -4.38
C PHE A 43 3.37 -1.75 -3.28
N GLN A 44 4.70 -1.71 -3.43
CA GLN A 44 5.59 -1.00 -2.53
C GLN A 44 6.32 0.14 -3.24
N PHE A 45 6.36 1.30 -2.59
CA PHE A 45 6.91 2.53 -3.13
C PHE A 45 8.32 2.82 -2.57
N PRO A 46 9.09 3.77 -3.16
CA PRO A 46 10.45 4.07 -2.73
C PRO A 46 10.56 4.61 -1.30
N ASP A 47 9.49 5.22 -0.77
CA ASP A 47 9.40 5.66 0.63
C ASP A 47 9.03 4.52 1.59
N ARG A 48 8.98 3.28 1.08
CA ARG A 48 8.57 2.04 1.76
C ARG A 48 7.09 1.97 2.12
N SER A 49 6.28 2.94 1.74
CA SER A 49 4.83 2.80 1.85
C SER A 49 4.33 1.65 0.98
N LYS A 50 3.22 1.05 1.38
CA LYS A 50 2.65 -0.13 0.73
C LYS A 50 1.15 0.04 0.54
N ILE A 51 0.66 -0.39 -0.62
CA ILE A 51 -0.78 -0.46 -0.93
C ILE A 51 -1.11 -1.90 -1.30
N GLU A 52 -2.10 -2.45 -0.61
CA GLU A 52 -2.63 -3.78 -0.85
C GLU A 52 -4.13 -3.70 -1.12
N THR A 53 -4.60 -4.37 -2.16
CA THR A 53 -6.03 -4.39 -2.48
C THR A 53 -6.40 -5.60 -3.34
N PHE A 54 -7.68 -5.95 -3.31
CA PHE A 54 -8.29 -6.95 -4.16
C PHE A 54 -9.29 -6.27 -5.09
N SER A 55 -9.46 -6.81 -6.30
CA SER A 55 -10.44 -6.32 -7.26
C SER A 55 -11.10 -7.49 -7.98
N GLN A 56 -12.40 -7.38 -8.27
CA GLN A 56 -13.11 -8.42 -9.05
C GLN A 56 -12.73 -8.34 -10.53
N LYS A 57 -12.54 -7.13 -11.05
CA LYS A 57 -12.14 -6.88 -12.44
C LYS A 57 -10.77 -6.23 -12.50
N GLN A 58 -10.17 -6.23 -13.69
CA GLN A 58 -8.95 -5.47 -13.91
C GLN A 58 -9.25 -3.97 -13.79
N GLN A 59 -8.49 -3.29 -12.94
CA GLN A 59 -8.63 -1.86 -12.66
C GLN A 59 -7.28 -1.14 -12.76
N GLN A 60 -7.31 0.18 -12.69
CA GLN A 60 -6.11 1.01 -12.71
C GLN A 60 -6.13 2.01 -11.57
N ILE A 61 -4.97 2.17 -10.94
CA ILE A 61 -4.76 3.19 -9.92
C ILE A 61 -3.55 4.03 -10.29
N ILE A 62 -3.57 5.29 -9.88
CA ILE A 62 -2.41 6.19 -9.94
C ILE A 62 -2.16 6.66 -8.52
N VAL A 63 -0.92 6.54 -8.09
CA VAL A 63 -0.49 6.94 -6.75
C VAL A 63 0.53 8.05 -6.90
N ASN A 64 0.17 9.25 -6.45
CA ASN A 64 1.02 10.42 -6.53
C ASN A 64 1.53 10.78 -5.14
N GLN A 65 2.81 11.13 -5.05
CA GLN A 65 3.34 11.74 -3.84
C GLN A 65 2.82 13.18 -3.77
N GLN A 66 2.30 13.59 -2.62
CA GLN A 66 1.81 14.95 -2.44
C GLN A 66 2.96 15.87 -1.99
N THR A 67 3.43 16.71 -2.91
CA THR A 67 4.48 17.72 -2.68
C THR A 67 4.03 19.10 -3.18
N PRO A 68 4.03 20.14 -2.32
CA PRO A 68 4.25 20.08 -0.87
C PRO A 68 3.11 19.35 -0.15
N ALA A 69 3.42 18.67 0.94
CA ALA A 69 2.40 18.10 1.81
C ALA A 69 1.54 19.22 2.43
N ILE A 70 0.25 18.94 2.67
CA ILE A 70 -0.60 19.87 3.42
C ILE A 70 0.02 20.06 4.81
N PRO A 71 0.17 21.30 5.28
CA PRO A 71 0.75 21.58 6.59
C PRO A 71 0.09 20.79 7.71
N ALA A 72 0.90 20.24 8.61
CA ALA A 72 0.44 19.42 9.72
C ALA A 72 -0.46 20.15 10.73
N ASN A 73 -0.48 21.49 10.70
CA ASN A 73 -1.35 22.31 11.54
C ASN A 73 -2.76 22.49 10.96
N GLN A 74 -2.99 22.09 9.70
CA GLN A 74 -4.29 22.15 9.05
C GLN A 74 -5.06 20.86 9.31
N VAL A 75 -5.41 20.61 10.57
CA VAL A 75 -6.17 19.42 11.02
C VAL A 75 -7.59 19.82 11.38
N THR A 76 -8.57 19.02 10.97
CA THR A 76 -10.00 19.24 11.22
C THR A 76 -10.68 17.97 11.69
N GLY A 77 -11.81 18.10 12.39
CA GLY A 77 -12.65 16.95 12.77
C GLY A 77 -12.15 16.19 14.00
N THR A 78 -11.35 16.82 14.86
CA THR A 78 -10.86 16.22 16.11
C THR A 78 -11.47 16.96 17.31
N THR A 79 -11.77 16.23 18.38
CA THR A 79 -12.32 16.80 19.63
C THR A 79 -11.26 16.93 20.73
N GLY A 80 -9.97 16.81 20.36
CA GLY A 80 -8.87 16.54 21.29
C GLY A 80 -7.74 17.58 21.32
N GLN A 81 -6.62 17.15 21.90
CA GLN A 81 -5.34 17.86 21.98
C GLN A 81 -4.74 18.14 20.58
N PRO A 82 -3.83 19.13 20.43
CA PRO A 82 -3.16 19.40 19.16
C PRO A 82 -2.36 18.18 18.67
N PHE A 83 -2.42 17.90 17.37
CA PHE A 83 -1.66 16.83 16.72
C PHE A 83 -0.31 17.34 16.23
N VAL A 84 0.71 16.49 16.28
CA VAL A 84 2.04 16.75 15.74
C VAL A 84 2.29 15.78 14.59
N ALA A 85 2.77 16.28 13.45
CA ALA A 85 3.18 15.39 12.37
C ALA A 85 4.45 14.62 12.73
N ILE A 86 4.34 13.30 12.66
CA ILE A 86 5.47 12.37 12.86
C ILE A 86 6.21 12.10 11.55
N SER A 87 5.48 12.12 10.43
CA SER A 87 6.03 11.91 9.09
C SER A 87 5.43 12.94 8.13
N PRO A 88 6.23 13.58 7.27
CA PRO A 88 5.72 14.48 6.22
C PRO A 88 5.23 13.72 4.99
N LEU A 89 5.36 12.39 4.96
CA LEU A 89 4.96 11.57 3.82
C LEU A 89 3.45 11.64 3.64
N SER A 90 3.03 11.96 2.42
CA SER A 90 1.62 11.95 2.04
C SER A 90 1.49 11.55 0.57
N MET A 91 0.39 10.88 0.27
CA MET A 91 0.09 10.41 -1.08
C MET A 91 -1.39 10.61 -1.41
N THR A 92 -1.68 10.69 -2.69
CA THR A 92 -3.04 10.64 -3.22
C THR A 92 -3.17 9.42 -4.09
N ILE A 93 -4.25 8.66 -3.87
CA ILE A 93 -4.57 7.46 -4.63
C ILE A 93 -5.81 7.80 -5.45
N SER A 94 -5.68 7.72 -6.76
CA SER A 94 -6.78 7.91 -7.70
C SER A 94 -7.04 6.61 -8.44
N THR A 95 -8.31 6.24 -8.59
CA THR A 95 -8.72 5.07 -9.38
C THR A 95 -9.29 5.54 -10.72
N ASN A 96 -9.37 4.63 -11.69
CA ASN A 96 -10.11 4.83 -12.95
C ASN A 96 -11.65 4.78 -12.78
N GLY A 97 -12.18 5.20 -11.62
CA GLY A 97 -13.59 5.05 -11.27
C GLY A 97 -13.96 3.66 -10.75
N ALA A 98 -12.96 2.91 -10.25
CA ALA A 98 -13.18 1.58 -9.69
C ALA A 98 -14.11 1.65 -8.47
N THR A 99 -15.16 0.82 -8.46
CA THR A 99 -16.14 0.68 -7.36
C THR A 99 -16.04 -0.66 -6.65
N ASP A 100 -15.16 -1.54 -7.12
CA ASP A 100 -15.02 -2.94 -6.71
C ASP A 100 -13.68 -3.25 -6.05
N LEU A 101 -12.94 -2.22 -5.62
CA LEU A 101 -11.76 -2.40 -4.78
C LEU A 101 -12.18 -2.79 -3.36
N VAL A 102 -11.67 -3.92 -2.88
CA VAL A 102 -12.03 -4.50 -1.58
C VAL A 102 -10.78 -4.77 -0.75
N GLY A 103 -10.92 -4.68 0.57
CA GLY A 103 -9.86 -5.03 1.52
C GLY A 103 -8.61 -4.19 1.35
N GLY A 104 -8.79 -2.92 0.97
CA GLY A 104 -7.70 -1.98 0.77
C GLY A 104 -6.93 -1.73 2.08
N GLN A 105 -5.65 -2.07 2.10
CA GLN A 105 -4.73 -1.69 3.16
C GLN A 105 -3.71 -0.71 2.59
N ILE A 106 -3.56 0.43 3.27
CA ILE A 106 -2.54 1.44 2.96
C ILE A 106 -1.65 1.53 4.19
N GLU A 107 -0.38 1.25 4.01
CA GLU A 107 0.62 1.31 5.06
C GLU A 107 1.61 2.43 4.74
N MET A 108 1.65 3.43 5.62
CA MET A 108 2.65 4.49 5.56
C MET A 108 3.89 4.05 6.33
N ALA A 109 5.06 4.19 5.75
CA ALA A 109 6.30 3.83 6.43
C ALA A 109 6.51 4.73 7.66
N MET A 110 6.65 4.08 8.82
CA MET A 110 7.00 4.74 10.08
C MET A 110 8.12 3.96 10.74
N THR A 111 9.15 4.66 11.22
CA THR A 111 10.24 4.02 11.97
C THR A 111 10.13 4.34 13.46
N ALA A 112 10.59 3.42 14.31
CA ALA A 112 10.70 3.68 15.75
C ALA A 112 11.56 4.93 16.06
N GLN A 113 12.55 5.22 15.21
CA GLN A 113 13.37 6.43 15.32
C GLN A 113 12.54 7.71 15.13
N ASN A 114 11.59 7.73 14.19
CA ASN A 114 10.72 8.90 13.98
C ASN A 114 9.87 9.18 15.23
N LEU A 115 9.37 8.13 15.87
CA LEU A 115 8.56 8.23 17.09
C LEU A 115 9.37 8.67 18.30
N GLN A 116 10.57 8.11 18.48
CA GLN A 116 11.48 8.49 19.56
C GLN A 116 11.91 9.97 19.45
N ASN A 117 12.25 10.42 18.24
CA ASN A 117 12.61 11.83 17.99
C ASN A 117 11.47 12.80 18.31
N ALA A 118 10.21 12.36 18.13
CA ALA A 118 9.02 13.14 18.45
C ALA A 118 8.52 12.94 19.89
N ALA A 119 9.18 12.09 20.70
CA ALA A 119 8.76 11.69 22.04
C ALA A 119 7.31 11.15 22.11
N VAL A 120 6.87 10.45 21.06
CA VAL A 120 5.49 9.96 20.92
C VAL A 120 5.45 8.44 21.07
N GLN A 121 4.52 7.94 21.89
CA GLN A 121 4.25 6.52 22.01
C GLN A 121 3.51 6.02 20.75
N PRO A 122 3.87 4.83 20.20
CA PRO A 122 3.21 4.28 19.01
C PRO A 122 1.67 4.22 19.13
N ASP A 123 1.17 3.88 20.32
CA ASP A 123 -0.28 3.76 20.60
C ASP A 123 -1.06 5.09 20.47
N ASN A 124 -0.35 6.22 20.49
CA ASN A 124 -0.90 7.56 20.35
C ASN A 124 -0.73 8.13 18.93
N THR A 125 -0.40 7.29 17.96
CA THR A 125 -0.27 7.69 16.55
C THR A 125 -1.55 7.37 15.78
N TYR A 126 -1.87 8.23 14.83
CA TYR A 126 -3.09 8.14 14.04
C TYR A 126 -2.77 8.41 12.57
N VAL A 127 -3.56 7.81 11.69
CA VAL A 127 -3.51 8.12 10.26
C VAL A 127 -4.45 9.29 9.97
N ALA A 128 -3.97 10.24 9.20
CA ALA A 128 -4.79 11.32 8.67
C ALA A 128 -5.25 11.00 7.25
N MET A 129 -6.51 11.27 6.95
CA MET A 129 -7.04 11.25 5.58
C MET A 129 -7.24 12.66 5.07
N LEU A 130 -7.09 12.82 3.76
CA LEU A 130 -7.36 14.10 3.10
C LEU A 130 -8.85 14.42 3.18
N SER A 131 -9.19 15.64 3.58
CA SER A 131 -10.57 16.13 3.58
C SER A 131 -11.16 16.14 2.16
N PRO A 132 -12.50 16.08 2.01
CA PRO A 132 -13.13 16.12 0.69
C PRO A 132 -12.78 17.36 -0.15
N ASP A 133 -12.54 18.51 0.50
CA ASP A 133 -12.09 19.76 -0.13
C ASP A 133 -10.57 19.82 -0.37
N ARG A 134 -9.83 18.80 0.09
CA ARG A 134 -8.37 18.65 -0.03
C ARG A 134 -7.55 19.76 0.59
N GLN A 135 -8.11 20.48 1.56
CA GLN A 135 -7.42 21.58 2.25
C GLN A 135 -6.91 21.19 3.63
N THR A 136 -7.47 20.14 4.25
CA THR A 136 -7.15 19.79 5.63
C THR A 136 -6.96 18.29 5.81
N TRP A 137 -6.32 17.94 6.90
CA TRP A 137 -6.16 16.58 7.38
C TRP A 137 -7.30 16.24 8.35
N MET A 138 -8.01 15.15 8.08
CA MET A 138 -9.01 14.57 8.96
C MET A 138 -8.41 13.36 9.68
N ILE A 139 -8.23 13.46 11.00
CA ILE A 139 -7.69 12.34 11.79
C ILE A 139 -8.70 11.21 11.85
N GLN A 140 -8.26 9.99 11.55
CA GLN A 140 -9.10 8.80 11.62
C GLN A 140 -8.86 8.07 12.95
N GLU A 141 -9.51 8.51 14.02
CA GLU A 141 -9.32 7.93 15.36
C GLU A 141 -9.79 6.48 15.47
N THR A 142 -10.74 6.06 14.61
CA THR A 142 -11.30 4.70 14.56
C THR A 142 -10.47 3.74 13.70
N LEU A 143 -9.62 4.25 12.82
CA LEU A 143 -8.71 3.45 11.98
C LEU A 143 -7.35 3.35 12.67
N ARG A 144 -7.32 2.56 13.75
CA ARG A 144 -6.13 2.35 14.57
C ARG A 144 -5.40 1.11 14.09
N SER A 145 -4.60 1.22 13.03
CA SER A 145 -3.66 0.16 12.63
C SER A 145 -2.28 0.75 12.44
N VAL A 146 -1.49 0.67 13.51
CA VAL A 146 -0.03 0.78 13.44
C VAL A 146 0.44 -0.66 13.42
N ASN A 147 0.87 -1.15 12.25
CA ASN A 147 1.58 -2.43 12.22
C ASN A 147 2.96 -2.17 12.83
N THR A 148 3.18 -2.69 14.04
CA THR A 148 4.52 -2.75 14.67
C THR A 148 5.32 -3.91 14.12
#